data_AF-A0A0M9E1A5-F1
#
_entry.id   AF-A0A0M9E1A5-F1
#
_cell.length_a   1.000
_cell.length_b   1.000
_cell.length_c   1.000
_cell.angle_alpha   90.00
_cell.angle_beta   90.00
_cell.angle_gamma   90.00
#
_symmetry.space_group_name_H-M   'P 1'
#
loop_
_entity.id
_entity.type
_entity.pdbx_description
1 polymer ?
#
loop_
_entity_poly.entity_id
_entity_poly.type
_entity_poly.pdbx_seq_one_letter_code
_entity_poly.pdbx_strand_id
1 'polypeptide(L)'
;MKHNTQRIKSFSQKTIFSEMNQLAINHGSINLGHGFPDYPAPLFIKQAAMKAIENNINQYTSVWGNIKLRQRIANKMYKQYGLEYNPETEITITHGATEAIFAAINGLINPGDEVILFEPFYSTYLPAIKLAG
;
A
#
# COMPACT_ATOMS: atom_id res chain seq x y z
N MET A 1 11.35 23.05 -6.49
CA MET A 1 12.15 22.14 -7.34
C MET A 1 11.96 22.58 -8.79
N LYS A 2 13.01 23.06 -9.48
CA LYS A 2 12.87 23.72 -10.81
C LYS A 2 12.87 22.76 -12.02
N HIS A 3 13.03 21.43 -11.82
CA HIS A 3 13.10 20.45 -12.91
C HIS A 3 12.34 19.15 -12.58
N ASN A 4 11.01 19.20 -12.50
CA ASN A 4 10.20 17.98 -12.36
C ASN A 4 9.96 17.33 -13.73
N THR A 5 9.94 16.00 -13.79
CA THR A 5 9.52 15.27 -14.99
C THR A 5 8.06 15.61 -15.32
N GLN A 6 7.70 15.63 -16.60
CA GLN A 6 6.36 16.05 -17.03
C GLN A 6 5.25 15.22 -16.38
N ARG A 7 5.46 13.90 -16.28
CA ARG A 7 4.51 12.94 -15.73
C ARG A 7 4.16 13.15 -14.25
N ILE A 8 5.05 13.73 -13.44
CA ILE A 8 4.77 13.98 -12.00
C ILE A 8 4.29 15.40 -11.71
N LYS A 9 4.35 16.31 -12.70
CA LYS A 9 4.14 17.73 -12.49
C LYS A 9 2.76 18.02 -11.87
N SER A 10 1.72 17.30 -12.33
CA SER A 10 0.33 17.50 -11.91
C SER A 10 -0.02 17.03 -10.49
N PHE A 11 0.89 16.32 -9.80
CA PHE A 11 0.68 15.82 -8.43
C PHE A 11 1.95 15.93 -7.57
N SER A 12 2.81 16.88 -7.90
CA SER A 12 4.07 17.14 -7.18
C SER A 12 3.93 18.02 -5.93
N GLN A 13 2.71 18.48 -5.63
CA GLN A 13 2.41 19.31 -4.47
C GLN A 13 2.03 18.46 -3.26
N LYS A 14 2.06 19.07 -2.06
CA LYS A 14 1.59 18.42 -0.84
C LYS A 14 0.13 18.02 -1.00
N THR A 15 -0.23 16.85 -0.50
CA THR A 15 -1.62 16.41 -0.44
C THR A 15 -2.36 17.13 0.69
N ILE A 16 -3.68 17.24 0.57
CA ILE A 16 -4.53 17.77 1.64
C ILE A 16 -4.32 17.00 2.96
N PHE A 17 -4.02 15.70 2.90
CA PHE A 17 -3.71 14.88 4.07
C PHE A 17 -2.46 15.36 4.81
N SER A 18 -1.39 15.68 4.08
CA SER A 18 -0.16 16.20 4.66
C SER A 18 -0.37 17.59 5.28
N GLU A 19 -1.14 18.44 4.61
CA GLU A 19 -1.44 19.79 5.07
C GLU A 19 -2.32 19.79 6.33
N MET A 20 -3.43 19.05 6.30
CA MET A 20 -4.34 18.93 7.45
C MET A 20 -3.67 18.30 8.66
N ASN A 21 -2.80 17.30 8.45
CA ASN A 21 -2.03 16.72 9.55
C ASN A 21 -1.09 17.74 10.19
N GLN A 22 -0.41 18.56 9.39
CA GLN A 22 0.48 19.59 9.92
C GLN A 22 -0.30 20.68 10.68
N LEU A 23 -1.44 21.10 10.15
CA LEU A 23 -2.32 22.06 10.82
C LEU A 23 -2.80 21.51 12.17
N ALA A 24 -3.21 20.24 12.21
CA ALA A 24 -3.69 19.64 13.44
C ALA A 24 -2.61 19.61 14.54
N ILE A 25 -1.36 19.29 14.16
CA ILE A 25 -0.21 19.35 15.07
C ILE A 25 0.04 20.78 15.54
N ASN A 26 0.08 21.74 14.62
CA ASN A 26 0.41 23.14 14.94
C ASN A 26 -0.62 23.80 15.87
N HIS A 27 -1.89 23.38 15.78
CA HIS A 27 -2.98 23.93 16.57
C HIS A 27 -3.41 23.05 17.74
N GLY A 28 -2.76 21.89 17.97
CA GLY A 28 -3.14 20.95 19.02
C GLY A 28 -4.57 20.42 18.87
N SER A 29 -5.11 20.36 17.65
CA SER A 29 -6.48 19.93 17.41
C SER A 29 -6.58 18.41 17.33
N ILE A 30 -7.73 17.85 17.71
CA ILE A 30 -8.04 16.44 17.48
C ILE A 30 -8.13 16.20 15.96
N ASN A 31 -7.30 15.30 15.44
CA ASN A 31 -7.28 14.96 14.02
C ASN A 31 -8.17 13.74 13.73
N LEU A 32 -9.42 13.98 13.30
CA LEU A 32 -10.36 12.94 12.87
C LEU A 32 -10.30 12.66 11.35
N GLY A 33 -9.40 13.33 10.61
CA GLY A 33 -9.27 13.19 9.17
C GLY A 33 -8.20 12.19 8.73
N HIS A 34 -7.32 11.75 9.65
CA HIS A 34 -6.25 10.82 9.31
C HIS A 34 -6.70 9.36 9.47
N GLY A 35 -6.46 8.54 8.46
CA GLY A 35 -6.84 7.12 8.45
C GLY A 35 -5.89 6.16 9.17
N PHE A 36 -5.06 6.61 10.12
CA PHE A 36 -4.27 5.70 10.95
C PHE A 36 -4.93 5.48 12.32
N PRO A 37 -4.92 4.26 12.85
CA PRO A 37 -5.42 3.99 14.19
C PRO A 37 -4.50 4.58 15.28
N ASP A 38 -5.08 5.07 16.36
CA ASP A 38 -4.38 5.59 17.54
C ASP A 38 -4.17 4.53 18.63
N TYR A 39 -4.78 3.35 18.47
CA TYR A 39 -4.61 2.21 19.35
C TYR A 39 -3.40 1.35 18.96
N PRO A 40 -2.75 0.68 19.94
CA PRO A 40 -1.58 -0.14 19.67
C PRO A 40 -1.93 -1.39 18.85
N ALA A 41 -0.96 -1.86 18.07
CA ALA A 41 -1.06 -3.19 17.46
C ALA A 41 -1.22 -4.28 18.53
N PRO A 42 -1.96 -5.38 18.22
CA PRO A 42 -2.11 -6.52 19.12
C PRO A 42 -0.77 -7.07 19.63
N LEU A 43 -0.72 -7.44 20.92
CA LEU A 43 0.51 -7.84 21.59
C LEU A 43 1.23 -9.00 20.88
N PHE A 44 0.48 -10.01 20.45
CA PHE A 44 1.04 -11.18 19.78
C PHE A 44 1.75 -10.83 18.46
N ILE A 45 1.30 -9.79 17.75
CA ILE A 45 1.95 -9.32 16.51
C ILE A 45 3.28 -8.66 16.85
N LYS A 46 3.30 -7.78 17.86
CA LYS A 46 4.52 -7.12 18.33
C LYS A 46 5.56 -8.14 18.77
N GLN A 47 5.15 -9.14 19.56
CA GLN A 47 6.02 -10.23 20.03
C GLN A 47 6.55 -11.08 18.87
N ALA A 48 5.72 -11.41 17.87
CA ALA A 48 6.16 -12.16 16.70
C ALA A 48 7.21 -11.40 15.88
N ALA A 49 7.04 -10.08 15.71
CA ALA A 49 8.01 -9.23 15.03
C ALA A 49 9.33 -9.14 15.80
N MET A 50 9.29 -8.91 17.13
CA MET A 50 10.47 -8.91 18.00
C MET A 50 11.23 -10.24 17.90
N LYS A 51 10.51 -11.36 18.03
CA LYS A 51 11.10 -12.70 17.91
C LYS A 51 11.74 -12.95 16.55
N ALA A 52 11.14 -12.46 15.46
CA ALA A 52 11.73 -12.60 14.13
C ALA A 52 13.08 -11.85 14.02
N ILE A 53 13.16 -10.65 14.62
CA ILE A 53 14.39 -9.87 14.70
C ILE A 53 15.44 -10.58 15.56
N GLU A 54 15.08 -11.04 16.75
CA GLU A 54 15.97 -11.78 17.67
C GLU A 54 16.54 -13.06 17.03
N ASN A 55 15.75 -13.73 16.17
CA ASN A 55 16.18 -14.93 15.45
C ASN A 55 16.90 -14.63 14.13
N ASN A 56 17.32 -13.38 13.89
CA ASN A 56 18.02 -12.94 12.67
C ASN A 56 17.27 -13.25 11.36
N ILE A 57 15.93 -13.21 11.38
CA ILE A 57 15.12 -13.31 10.15
C ILE A 57 15.10 -11.94 9.46
N ASN A 58 16.25 -11.54 8.90
CA ASN A 58 16.50 -10.20 8.38
C ASN A 58 17.02 -10.18 6.93
N GLN A 59 17.15 -11.34 6.29
CA GLN A 59 17.55 -11.45 4.90
C GLN A 59 16.35 -11.37 3.94
N TYR A 60 16.63 -11.07 2.68
CA TYR A 60 15.60 -11.04 1.65
C TYR A 60 14.82 -12.36 1.59
N THR A 61 13.50 -12.24 1.45
CA THR A 61 12.65 -13.36 1.11
C THR A 61 12.58 -13.55 -0.42
N SER A 62 11.74 -14.47 -0.90
CA SER A 62 11.45 -14.59 -2.33
C SER A 62 10.95 -13.26 -2.89
N VAL A 63 11.20 -12.99 -4.17
CA VAL A 63 10.70 -11.78 -4.87
C VAL A 63 9.19 -11.62 -4.79
N TRP A 64 8.44 -12.72 -4.62
CA TRP A 64 6.98 -12.71 -4.47
C TRP A 64 6.51 -12.63 -3.00
N GLY A 65 7.46 -12.64 -2.07
CA GLY A 65 7.20 -12.66 -0.63
C GLY A 65 7.29 -14.06 0.01
N ASN A 66 7.25 -14.05 1.35
CA ASN A 66 7.37 -15.25 2.16
C ASN A 66 6.25 -16.27 1.87
N ILE A 67 6.63 -17.51 1.52
CA ILE A 67 5.66 -18.55 1.15
C ILE A 67 4.65 -18.88 2.27
N LYS A 68 5.07 -18.87 3.54
CA LYS A 68 4.15 -19.15 4.66
C LYS A 68 3.08 -18.05 4.76
N LEU A 69 3.45 -16.80 4.49
CA LEU A 69 2.49 -15.70 4.44
C LEU A 69 1.53 -15.85 3.26
N ARG A 70 2.04 -16.16 2.05
CA ARG A 70 1.21 -16.41 0.85
C ARG A 70 0.19 -17.53 1.08
N GLN A 71 0.61 -18.66 1.65
CA GLN A 71 -0.27 -19.77 2.03
C GLN A 71 -1.36 -19.37 3.03
N ARG A 72 -1.02 -18.55 4.03
CA ARG A 72 -2.00 -18.06 5.02
C ARG A 72 -3.02 -17.10 4.39
N ILE A 73 -2.60 -16.29 3.43
CA ILE A 73 -3.50 -15.42 2.67
C ILE A 73 -4.45 -16.26 1.80
N ALA A 74 -3.94 -17.23 1.03
CA ALA A 74 -4.77 -18.15 0.25
C ALA A 74 -5.84 -18.83 1.12
N ASN A 75 -5.45 -19.37 2.27
CA ASN A 75 -6.39 -19.99 3.20
C ASN A 75 -7.43 -19.01 3.77
N LYS A 76 -7.04 -17.75 4.04
CA LYS A 76 -7.96 -16.71 4.48
C LYS A 76 -8.99 -16.39 3.40
N MET A 77 -8.54 -16.22 2.15
CA MET A 77 -9.43 -15.91 1.02
C MET A 77 -10.46 -17.02 0.79
N TYR A 78 -10.03 -18.28 0.87
CA TYR A 78 -10.94 -19.43 0.77
C TYR A 78 -11.95 -19.46 1.92
N LYS A 79 -11.50 -19.31 3.17
CA LYS A 79 -12.38 -19.36 4.35
C LYS A 79 -13.40 -18.22 4.40
N GLN A 80 -12.98 -17.01 4.01
CA GLN A 80 -13.81 -15.82 4.16
C GLN A 80 -14.71 -15.57 2.94
N TYR A 81 -14.23 -15.93 1.74
CA TYR A 81 -14.89 -15.55 0.48
C TYR A 81 -15.11 -16.74 -0.47
N GLY A 82 -14.68 -17.96 -0.12
CA GLY A 82 -14.76 -19.12 -1.01
C GLY A 82 -13.82 -19.05 -2.22
N LEU A 83 -12.87 -18.11 -2.23
CA LEU A 83 -11.94 -17.89 -3.34
C LEU A 83 -10.67 -18.72 -3.15
N GLU A 84 -10.40 -19.61 -4.11
CA GLU A 84 -9.21 -20.44 -4.13
C GLU A 84 -8.10 -19.74 -4.95
N TYR A 85 -6.93 -19.57 -4.33
CA TYR A 85 -5.74 -18.99 -4.96
C TYR A 85 -4.54 -19.89 -4.73
N ASN A 86 -3.77 -20.16 -5.78
CA ASN A 86 -2.50 -20.85 -5.70
C ASN A 86 -1.44 -19.92 -5.08
N PRO A 87 -0.92 -20.22 -3.88
CA PRO A 87 0.03 -19.36 -3.21
C PRO A 87 1.35 -19.22 -3.97
N GLU A 88 1.70 -20.15 -4.87
CA GLU A 88 2.94 -20.10 -5.66
C GLU A 88 2.88 -19.18 -6.88
N THR A 89 1.68 -18.92 -7.42
CA THR A 89 1.53 -18.22 -8.70
C THR A 89 0.57 -17.04 -8.68
N GLU A 90 -0.35 -16.96 -7.70
CA GLU A 90 -1.46 -16.00 -7.71
C GLU A 90 -1.43 -15.02 -6.54
N ILE A 91 -0.40 -15.08 -5.69
CA ILE A 91 -0.25 -14.17 -4.54
C ILE A 91 1.14 -13.57 -4.54
N THR A 92 1.22 -12.24 -4.57
CA THR A 92 2.45 -11.47 -4.40
C THR A 92 2.32 -10.55 -3.19
N ILE A 93 3.30 -10.58 -2.30
CA ILE A 93 3.37 -9.69 -1.14
C ILE A 93 4.04 -8.38 -1.55
N THR A 94 3.44 -7.26 -1.15
CA THR A 94 3.89 -5.90 -1.45
C THR A 94 4.00 -5.07 -0.16
N HIS A 95 4.65 -3.91 -0.26
CA HIS A 95 4.78 -2.86 0.74
C HIS A 95 3.44 -2.12 0.91
N GLY A 96 2.45 -2.85 1.41
CA GLY A 96 1.09 -2.37 1.60
C GLY A 96 0.31 -2.20 0.29
N ALA A 97 -0.97 -1.86 0.43
CA ALA A 97 -1.87 -1.71 -0.71
C ALA A 97 -1.41 -0.61 -1.69
N THR A 98 -0.75 0.45 -1.20
CA THR A 98 -0.23 1.54 -2.04
C THR A 98 0.76 1.04 -3.10
N GLU A 99 1.71 0.18 -2.72
CA GLU A 99 2.62 -0.43 -3.70
C GLU A 99 1.88 -1.41 -4.61
N ALA A 100 0.96 -2.23 -4.07
CA ALA A 100 0.17 -3.16 -4.87
C ALA A 100 -0.58 -2.45 -6.01
N ILE A 101 -1.24 -1.34 -5.70
CA ILE A 101 -1.95 -0.50 -6.68
C ILE A 101 -0.97 0.04 -7.72
N PHE A 102 0.15 0.61 -7.27
CA PHE A 102 1.14 1.18 -8.18
C PHE A 102 1.73 0.12 -9.13
N ALA A 103 2.13 -1.04 -8.59
CA ALA A 103 2.71 -2.14 -9.34
C ALA A 103 1.70 -2.76 -10.32
N ALA A 104 0.45 -2.96 -9.90
CA ALA A 104 -0.60 -3.47 -10.78
C ALA A 104 -0.85 -2.53 -11.96
N ILE A 105 -0.95 -1.22 -11.71
CA ILE A 105 -1.15 -0.24 -12.78
C ILE A 105 0.06 -0.24 -13.74
N ASN A 106 1.28 -0.13 -13.22
CA ASN A 106 2.48 -0.05 -14.06
C ASN A 106 2.84 -1.39 -14.74
N GLY A 107 2.33 -2.51 -14.24
CA GLY A 107 2.54 -3.84 -14.82
C GLY A 107 1.47 -4.27 -15.82
N LEU A 108 0.30 -3.64 -15.82
CA LEU A 108 -0.86 -4.07 -16.62
C LEU A 108 -1.37 -3.03 -17.62
N ILE A 109 -1.03 -1.76 -17.46
CA ILE A 109 -1.55 -0.65 -18.28
C ILE A 109 -0.42 -0.09 -19.17
N ASN A 110 -0.76 0.24 -20.42
CA ASN A 110 0.13 0.90 -21.37
C ASN A 110 -0.15 2.40 -21.47
N PRO A 111 0.82 3.20 -21.92
CA PRO A 111 0.58 4.58 -22.26
C PRO A 111 -0.56 4.74 -23.28
N GLY A 112 -1.50 5.63 -22.99
CA GLY A 112 -2.69 5.89 -23.81
C GLY A 112 -3.92 5.03 -23.48
N ASP A 113 -3.81 4.04 -22.60
CA ASP A 113 -4.96 3.27 -22.12
C ASP A 113 -5.85 4.13 -21.20
N GLU A 114 -7.17 3.91 -21.26
CA GLU A 114 -8.13 4.57 -20.38
C GLU A 114 -8.41 3.75 -19.12
N VAL A 115 -8.44 4.41 -17.95
CA VAL A 115 -8.70 3.78 -16.65
C VAL A 115 -9.92 4.44 -16.00
N ILE A 116 -10.94 3.64 -15.71
CA ILE A 116 -12.18 4.12 -15.08
C ILE A 116 -11.97 4.24 -13.57
N LEU A 117 -12.32 5.39 -13.00
CA LEU A 117 -12.33 5.65 -11.56
C LEU A 117 -13.74 6.05 -11.11
N PHE A 118 -14.18 5.51 -9.98
CA PHE A 118 -15.43 5.91 -9.32
C PHE A 118 -15.14 7.00 -8.27
N GLU A 119 -15.78 8.15 -8.40
CA GLU A 119 -15.61 9.28 -7.48
C GLU A 119 -16.58 9.18 -6.26
N PRO A 120 -16.14 9.49 -5.02
CA PRO A 120 -14.78 9.87 -4.61
C PRO A 120 -13.81 8.68 -4.59
N PHE A 121 -12.59 8.88 -5.09
CA PHE A 121 -11.56 7.84 -5.17
C PHE A 121 -10.40 8.08 -4.18
N TYR A 122 -9.70 7.00 -3.86
CA TYR A 122 -8.48 7.07 -3.05
C TYR A 122 -7.37 7.82 -3.78
N SER A 123 -6.66 8.71 -3.07
CA SER A 123 -5.77 9.70 -3.67
C SER A 123 -4.56 9.13 -4.42
N THR A 124 -4.24 7.84 -4.24
CA THR A 124 -3.10 7.21 -4.91
C THR A 124 -3.42 6.68 -6.31
N TYR A 125 -4.70 6.53 -6.67
CA TYR A 125 -5.10 5.95 -7.96
C TYR A 125 -4.68 6.86 -9.13
N LEU A 126 -5.11 8.12 -9.12
CA LEU A 126 -4.86 9.05 -10.22
C LEU A 126 -3.37 9.32 -10.46
N PRO A 127 -2.51 9.53 -9.44
CA PRO A 127 -1.07 9.65 -9.64
C PRO A 127 -0.42 8.39 -10.23
N ALA A 128 -0.85 7.20 -9.81
CA ALA A 128 -0.31 5.95 -10.33
C ALA A 128 -0.66 5.74 -11.81
N ILE A 129 -1.90 6.06 -12.21
CA ILE A 129 -2.36 6.00 -13.61
C ILE A 129 -1.58 6.98 -14.47
N LYS A 130 -1.51 8.26 -14.07
CA LYS A 130 -0.76 9.29 -14.82
C LYS A 130 0.74 9.01 -14.93
N LEU A 131 1.30 8.22 -14.02
CA LEU A 131 2.69 7.79 -14.10
C LEU A 131 2.91 6.72 -15.17
N ALA A 132 1.90 5.88 -15.43
CA ALA A 132 1.95 4.80 -16.40
C ALA A 132 1.86 5.29 -17.85
N GLY A 133 1.29 6.48 -18.09
CA GLY A 133 1.31 7.17 -19.39
C GLY A 133 -0.08 7.57 -19.82
#